data_AF-A0A1I6C988-F1
#
_entry.id   AF-A0A1I6C988-F1
#
_cell.length_a   1.000
_cell.length_b   1.000
_cell.length_c   1.000
_cell.angle_alpha   90.00
_cell.angle_beta   90.00
_cell.angle_gamma   90.00
#
_symmetry.space_group_name_H-M   'P 1'
#
loop_
_entity.id
_entity.type
_entity.pdbx_description
1 polymer ?
#
loop_
_entity_poly.entity_id
_entity_poly.type
_entity_poly.pdbx_seq_one_letter_code
_entity_poly.pdbx_strand_id
1 'polypeptide(L)'
;MTVVQACRWAGVSRRSYYYRPTKAKPRVNEHLAARVKRVITDLPYAGYRTVAWLLGENKNTIQRLFQIKGWQVRKRRSGARPRVQALPSVASRPNERWATDIARVWCGPVH
;
A
#
# COMPACT_ATOMS: atom_id res chain seq x y z
N MET A 1 -9.01 -0.78 -47.10
CA MET A 1 -8.26 -1.77 -46.30
C MET A 1 -9.22 -2.66 -45.54
N THR A 2 -9.19 -3.97 -45.76
CA THR A 2 -10.08 -4.90 -45.02
C THR A 2 -9.46 -5.28 -43.67
N VAL A 3 -10.30 -5.58 -42.67
CA VAL A 3 -9.84 -6.10 -41.35
C VAL A 3 -8.97 -7.34 -41.51
N VAL A 4 -9.23 -8.16 -42.53
CA VAL A 4 -8.44 -9.36 -42.86
C VAL A 4 -7.03 -8.98 -43.33
N GLN A 5 -6.90 -7.99 -44.24
CA GLN A 5 -5.59 -7.52 -44.68
C GLN A 5 -4.81 -6.86 -43.55
N ALA A 6 -5.47 -6.05 -42.73
CA ALA A 6 -4.84 -5.43 -41.56
C ALA A 6 -4.34 -6.47 -40.54
N CYS A 7 -5.14 -7.50 -40.24
CA CYS A 7 -4.74 -8.60 -39.36
C CYS A 7 -3.56 -9.40 -39.93
N ARG A 8 -3.56 -9.66 -41.25
CA ARG A 8 -2.47 -10.37 -41.94
C ARG A 8 -1.16 -9.60 -41.88
N TRP A 9 -1.20 -8.28 -42.09
CA TRP A 9 -0.01 -7.43 -41.98
C TRP A 9 0.49 -7.30 -40.54
N ALA A 10 -0.42 -7.27 -39.57
CA ALA A 10 -0.07 -7.22 -38.15
C ALA A 10 0.40 -8.58 -37.56
N GLY A 11 0.31 -9.68 -38.32
CA GLY A 11 0.64 -11.02 -37.81
C GLY A 11 -0.33 -11.55 -36.74
N VAL A 12 -1.53 -10.97 -36.62
CA VAL A 12 -2.53 -11.35 -35.62
C VAL A 12 -3.65 -12.14 -36.29
N SER A 13 -4.15 -13.21 -35.65
CA SER A 13 -5.30 -13.94 -36.18
C SER A 13 -6.56 -13.07 -36.12
N ARG A 14 -7.40 -13.12 -37.17
CA ARG A 14 -8.70 -12.42 -37.22
C ARG A 14 -9.55 -12.74 -35.98
N ARG A 15 -9.53 -13.98 -35.49
CA ARG A 15 -10.28 -14.42 -34.30
C ARG A 15 -9.81 -13.71 -33.04
N SER A 16 -8.50 -13.53 -32.87
CA SER A 16 -7.92 -12.81 -31.74
C SER A 16 -8.27 -11.31 -31.80
N TYR A 17 -8.29 -10.73 -33.01
CA TYR A 17 -8.69 -9.34 -33.20
C TYR A 17 -10.13 -9.05 -32.73
N TYR A 18 -11.07 -9.99 -32.98
CA TYR A 18 -12.45 -9.85 -32.50
C TYR A 18 -12.64 -10.23 -31.02
N TYR A 19 -11.67 -10.90 -30.40
CA TYR A 19 -11.81 -11.34 -29.02
C TYR A 19 -11.77 -10.15 -28.07
N ARG A 20 -12.87 -9.91 -27.36
CA ARG A 20 -12.95 -8.95 -26.26
C ARG A 20 -12.91 -9.70 -24.93
N PRO A 21 -11.80 -9.66 -24.18
CA PRO A 21 -11.73 -10.30 -22.87
C PRO A 21 -12.73 -9.64 -21.93
N THR A 22 -13.73 -10.39 -21.49
CA THR A 22 -14.73 -9.91 -20.52
C THR A 22 -14.27 -10.33 -19.13
N LYS A 23 -13.52 -9.46 -18.43
CA LYS A 23 -13.16 -9.74 -17.04
C LYS A 23 -14.40 -9.55 -16.15
N ALA A 24 -14.81 -10.60 -15.45
CA ALA A 24 -15.87 -10.51 -14.46
C ALA A 24 -15.45 -9.60 -13.30
N LYS A 25 -16.42 -8.84 -12.75
CA LYS A 25 -16.18 -8.06 -11.53
C LYS A 25 -15.89 -9.02 -10.36
N PRO A 26 -14.94 -8.68 -9.47
CA PRO A 26 -14.67 -9.48 -8.28
C PRO A 26 -15.95 -9.64 -7.44
N ARG A 27 -16.33 -10.88 -7.14
CA ARG A 27 -17.45 -11.17 -6.23
C ARG A 27 -16.96 -11.04 -4.79
N VAL A 28 -17.76 -10.40 -3.95
CA VAL A 28 -17.48 -10.22 -2.53
C VAL A 28 -18.62 -10.84 -1.72
N ASN A 29 -18.27 -11.63 -0.71
CA ASN A 29 -19.24 -12.07 0.29
C ASN A 29 -19.56 -10.90 1.23
N GLU A 30 -20.80 -10.40 1.16
CA GLU A 30 -21.24 -9.22 1.89
C GLU A 30 -21.33 -9.46 3.41
N HIS A 31 -21.71 -10.67 3.83
CA HIS A 31 -21.73 -11.04 5.25
C HIS A 31 -20.34 -11.01 5.87
N LEU A 32 -19.35 -11.57 5.17
CA LEU A 32 -17.95 -11.51 5.60
C LEU A 32 -17.45 -10.07 5.61
N ALA A 33 -17.83 -9.26 4.62
CA ALA A 33 -17.48 -7.85 4.58
C ALA A 33 -18.03 -7.07 5.78
N ALA A 34 -19.27 -7.34 6.18
CA ALA A 34 -19.89 -6.72 7.35
C ALA A 34 -19.17 -7.12 8.65
N ARG A 35 -18.85 -8.41 8.84
CA ARG A 35 -18.09 -8.90 10.00
C ARG A 35 -16.72 -8.24 10.09
N VAL A 36 -15.98 -8.20 8.99
CA VAL A 36 -14.66 -7.55 8.90
C VAL A 36 -14.77 -6.06 9.20
N LYS A 37 -15.80 -5.38 8.68
CA LYS A 37 -16.01 -3.94 8.93
C LYS A 37 -16.25 -3.65 10.42
N ARG A 38 -16.96 -4.51 11.15
CA ARG A 38 -17.13 -4.39 12.61
C ARG A 38 -15.78 -4.44 13.32
N VAL A 39 -14.97 -5.47 13.04
CA VAL A 39 -13.63 -5.62 13.63
C VAL A 39 -12.73 -4.42 13.33
N ILE A 40 -12.76 -3.90 12.10
CA ILE A 40 -11.98 -2.69 11.74
C ILE A 40 -12.47 -1.46 12.51
N THR A 41 -13.78 -1.36 12.77
CA THR A 41 -14.36 -0.24 13.51
C THR A 41 -13.94 -0.29 14.98
N ASP A 42 -13.97 -1.47 15.59
CA ASP A 42 -13.56 -1.68 16.97
C ASP A 42 -12.03 -1.53 17.14
N LEU A 43 -11.27 -2.02 16.16
CA LEU A 43 -9.80 -2.07 16.18
C LEU A 43 -9.21 -1.41 14.91
N PRO A 44 -9.13 -0.07 14.86
CA PRO A 44 -8.71 0.65 13.65
C PRO A 44 -7.24 0.42 13.24
N TYR A 45 -6.42 -0.09 14.16
CA TYR A 45 -5.03 -0.45 13.89
C TYR A 45 -4.86 -1.88 13.34
N ALA A 46 -5.92 -2.71 13.39
CA ALA A 46 -5.82 -4.11 13.01
C ALA A 46 -5.66 -4.26 11.48
N GLY A 47 -4.50 -4.77 11.07
CA GLY A 47 -4.25 -5.12 9.67
C GLY A 47 -4.97 -6.41 9.26
N TYR A 48 -4.98 -6.70 7.96
CA TYR A 48 -5.67 -7.87 7.40
C TYR A 48 -5.23 -9.22 8.01
N ARG A 49 -3.97 -9.35 8.44
CA ARG A 49 -3.46 -10.57 9.09
C ARG A 49 -4.06 -10.75 10.48
N THR A 50 -4.11 -9.67 11.27
CA THR A 50 -4.71 -9.65 12.61
C THR A 50 -6.20 -9.93 12.53
N VAL A 51 -6.91 -9.28 11.60
CA VAL A 51 -8.33 -9.51 11.38
C VAL A 51 -8.61 -10.95 10.96
N ALA A 52 -7.75 -11.56 10.14
CA ALA A 52 -7.89 -12.96 9.76
C ALA A 52 -7.71 -13.92 10.93
N TRP A 53 -6.72 -13.66 11.78
CA TRP A 53 -6.51 -14.45 13.00
C TRP A 53 -7.69 -14.31 13.97
N LEU A 54 -8.18 -13.09 14.21
CA LEU A 54 -9.31 -12.83 15.12
C LEU A 54 -10.63 -13.47 14.64
N LEU A 55 -10.87 -13.50 13.33
CA LEU A 55 -12.09 -14.08 12.76
C LEU A 55 -11.98 -15.58 12.47
N GLY A 56 -10.79 -16.18 12.58
CA GLY A 56 -10.53 -17.57 12.19
C GLY A 56 -10.67 -17.82 10.68
N GLU A 57 -10.55 -16.77 9.87
CA GLU A 57 -10.82 -16.80 8.43
C GLU A 57 -9.53 -16.92 7.62
N ASN A 58 -9.64 -17.38 6.38
CA ASN A 58 -8.46 -17.50 5.51
C ASN A 58 -7.83 -16.11 5.22
N LYS A 59 -6.54 -15.98 5.53
CA LYS A 59 -5.76 -14.75 5.32
C LYS A 59 -5.87 -14.19 3.90
N ASN A 60 -5.93 -15.07 2.88
CA ASN A 60 -5.96 -14.68 1.47
C ASN A 60 -7.33 -14.09 1.10
N THR A 61 -8.41 -14.63 1.68
CA THR A 61 -9.77 -14.14 1.48
C THR A 61 -9.90 -12.73 2.06
N ILE A 62 -9.42 -12.52 3.28
CA ILE A 62 -9.46 -11.21 3.93
C ILE A 62 -8.54 -10.22 3.21
N GLN A 63 -7.34 -10.64 2.77
CA GLN A 63 -6.46 -9.78 2.00
C GLN A 63 -7.13 -9.30 0.69
N ARG A 64 -7.77 -10.20 -0.07
CA ARG A 64 -8.52 -9.85 -1.28
C ARG A 64 -9.69 -8.92 -0.98
N LEU A 65 -10.43 -9.18 0.08
CA LEU A 65 -11.54 -8.34 0.53
C LEU A 65 -11.05 -6.91 0.85
N PHE A 66 -9.95 -6.79 1.60
CA PHE A 66 -9.31 -5.52 1.92
C PHE A 66 -8.87 -4.75 0.67
N GLN A 67 -8.34 -5.45 -0.35
CA GLN A 67 -7.96 -4.84 -1.62
C GLN A 67 -9.18 -4.34 -2.40
N ILE A 68 -10.23 -5.16 -2.52
CA ILE A 68 -11.45 -4.80 -3.26
C ILE A 68 -12.18 -3.63 -2.59
N LYS A 69 -12.25 -3.61 -1.25
CA LYS A 69 -12.90 -2.54 -0.48
C LYS A 69 -12.02 -1.32 -0.21
N GLY A 70 -10.74 -1.37 -0.55
CA GLY A 70 -9.79 -0.28 -0.31
C GLY A 70 -9.47 -0.03 1.16
N TRP A 71 -9.61 -1.03 2.03
CA TRP A 71 -9.36 -0.92 3.47
C TRP A 71 -7.90 -1.07 3.86
N GLN A 72 -7.01 -1.37 2.91
CA GLN A 72 -5.58 -1.40 3.19
C GLN A 72 -5.06 0.01 3.47
N VAL A 73 -4.39 0.18 4.61
CA VAL A 73 -3.63 1.39 4.89
C VAL A 73 -2.55 1.55 3.83
N ARG A 74 -2.67 2.59 3.00
CA ARG A 74 -1.60 2.97 2.09
C ARG A 74 -0.52 3.64 2.92
N LYS A 75 0.72 3.15 2.81
CA LYS A 75 1.88 3.85 3.37
C LYS A 75 1.85 5.28 2.81
N ARG A 76 1.72 6.28 3.69
CA ARG A 76 1.82 7.69 3.27
C ARG A 76 3.18 7.84 2.58
N ARG A 77 3.21 8.51 1.42
CA ARG A 77 4.49 8.88 0.81
C ARG A 77 5.27 9.62 1.89
N SER A 78 6.46 9.12 2.20
CA SER A 78 7.45 9.85 2.98
C SER A 78 7.93 10.99 2.10
N GLY A 79 7.08 12.01 1.93
CA GLY A 79 7.45 13.24 1.26
C GLY A 79 8.48 14.00 2.09
N ALA A 80 9.09 15.01 1.47
CA ALA A 80 9.84 16.04 2.16
C ALA A 80 8.86 16.81 3.06
N ARG A 81 8.59 16.30 4.27
CA ARG A 81 8.02 17.16 5.31
C ARG A 81 8.99 18.34 5.42
N PRO A 82 8.53 19.59 5.33
CA PRO A 82 9.42 20.71 5.54
C PRO A 82 10.09 20.46 6.88
N ARG A 83 11.41 20.31 6.86
CA ARG A 83 12.19 20.29 8.08
C ARG A 83 11.80 21.59 8.78
N VAL A 84 11.39 21.51 10.05
CA VAL A 84 11.09 22.70 10.86
C VAL A 84 12.16 23.72 10.54
N GLN A 85 11.75 24.95 10.22
CA GLN A 85 12.65 26.02 9.78
C GLN A 85 13.79 26.05 10.80
N ALA A 86 14.98 25.61 10.37
CA ALA A 86 16.12 25.54 11.25
C ALA A 86 16.48 26.99 11.53
N LEU A 87 16.07 27.51 12.70
CA LEU A 87 16.63 28.75 13.19
C LEU A 87 18.13 28.55 13.22
N PRO A 88 18.90 29.31 12.42
CA PRO A 88 20.32 29.08 12.30
C PRO A 88 20.93 29.30 13.68
N SER A 89 21.61 28.27 14.17
CA SER A 89 22.29 28.26 15.45
C SER A 89 23.58 29.07 15.35
N VAL A 90 23.47 30.39 15.22
CA VAL A 90 24.63 31.29 15.08
C VAL A 90 24.92 31.95 16.43
N ALA A 91 26.18 31.90 16.86
CA ALA A 91 26.69 32.65 17.99
C ALA A 91 27.52 33.84 17.50
N SER A 92 27.46 34.97 18.18
CA SER A 92 28.23 36.18 17.82
C SER A 92 29.69 36.09 18.23
N ARG A 93 30.00 35.32 19.28
CA ARG A 93 31.36 35.13 19.81
C ARG A 93 31.64 33.68 20.15
N PRO A 94 32.93 33.27 20.19
CA PRO A 94 33.32 31.97 20.74
C PRO A 94 32.83 31.80 22.19
N ASN A 95 32.47 30.58 22.58
CA ASN A 95 32.01 30.20 23.93
C ASN A 95 30.65 30.78 24.39
N GLU A 96 29.80 31.25 23.48
CA GLU A 96 28.44 31.69 23.81
C GLU A 96 27.40 30.56 23.70
N ARG A 97 27.71 29.49 22.95
CA ARG A 97 26.78 28.39 22.68
C ARG A 97 27.50 27.05 22.61
N TRP A 98 26.95 26.06 23.32
CA TRP A 98 27.31 24.65 23.19
C TRP A 98 26.13 23.87 22.62
N ALA A 99 26.38 23.04 21.62
CA ALA A 99 25.40 22.09 21.09
C ALA A 99 25.85 20.68 21.47
N THR A 100 24.92 19.87 21.97
CA THR A 100 25.16 18.46 22.28
C THR A 100 24.24 17.64 21.41
N ASP A 101 24.81 16.73 20.61
CA ASP A 101 24.07 15.73 19.86
C ASP A 101 24.28 14.33 20.46
N ILE A 102 23.30 13.46 20.25
CA ILE A 102 23.39 12.05 20.63
C ILE A 102 23.18 11.25 19.36
N ALA A 103 24.19 10.52 18.95
CA ALA A 103 24.11 9.57 17.85
C ALA A 103 23.91 8.16 18.40
N ARG A 104 22.91 7.44 17.89
CA ARG A 104 22.82 5.99 18.10
C ARG A 104 23.69 5.30 17.07
N VAL A 105 24.78 4.68 17.52
CA VAL A 105 25.62 3.81 16.68
C VAL A 105 25.10 2.37 16.79
N TRP A 106 24.95 1.69 15.66
CA TRP A 106 24.62 0.27 15.65
C TRP A 106 25.89 -0.55 15.84
N CYS A 107 25.98 -1.30 16.94
CA CYS A 107 27.19 -2.04 17.33
C CYS A 107 27.16 -3.53 16.94
N GLY A 108 26.44 -3.90 15.89
CA GLY A 108 26.29 -5.30 15.49
C GLY A 108 25.16 -6.04 16.22
N PRO A 109 24.82 -7.27 15.78
CA PRO A 109 23.94 -8.16 16.53
C PRO A 109 24.65 -8.63 17.82
N VAL A 110 23.90 -8.65 18.92
CA VAL A 110 24.35 -9.28 20.17
C VAL A 110 24.31 -10.79 19.93
N HIS A 111 25.48 -11.44 19.99
CA HIS A 111 25.61 -12.90 19.94
C HIS A 111 25.30 -13.50 21.31
#